data_AF-A0A1S8MAD8-F1
#
_entry.id   AF-A0A1S8MAD8-F1
#
_cell.length_a   1.000
_cell.length_b   1.000
_cell.length_c   1.000
_cell.angle_alpha   90.00
_cell.angle_beta   90.00
_cell.angle_gamma   90.00
#
_symmetry.space_group_name_H-M   'P 1'
#
loop_
_entity.id
_entity.type
_entity.pdbx_description
1 polymer ?
#
loop_
_entity_poly.entity_id
_entity_poly.type
_entity_poly.pdbx_seq_one_letter_code
_entity_poly.pdbx_strand_id
1 'polypeptide(L)'
;MEEEKFLLESKQLVENLFEILEVDLEELTEQEKQLIIAYSFGMISIIAEENKILLCKQYFAIEKVIVEVFKYSKEKAIKIVKDIEASTEKEDNEVLRIMIHQGKQIYPKYKIKNYNEVYDSLTNLIDVIVTGEYKNY
;
A
#
# COMPACT_ATOMS: atom_id res chain seq x y z
N MET A 1 3.42 2.02 23.07
CA MET A 1 4.79 2.26 22.61
C MET A 1 5.09 1.52 21.30
N GLU A 2 4.87 0.20 21.19
CA GLU A 2 5.05 -0.51 19.90
C GLU A 2 4.02 -0.12 18.84
N GLU A 3 2.75 0.07 19.21
CA GLU A 3 1.69 0.44 18.25
C GLU A 3 1.84 1.85 17.67
N GLU A 4 2.21 2.83 18.48
CA GLU A 4 2.45 4.21 18.01
C GLU A 4 3.67 4.28 17.10
N LYS A 5 4.72 3.52 17.43
CA LYS A 5 5.90 3.39 16.58
C LYS A 5 5.54 2.73 15.24
N PHE A 6 4.79 1.64 15.26
CA PHE A 6 4.32 0.96 14.05
C PHE A 6 3.47 1.88 13.16
N LEU A 7 2.56 2.66 13.77
CA LEU A 7 1.74 3.61 13.03
C LEU A 7 2.60 4.72 12.40
N LEU A 8 3.57 5.26 13.15
CA LEU A 8 4.49 6.27 12.62
C LEU A 8 5.32 5.72 11.46
N GLU A 9 5.88 4.53 11.61
CA GLU A 9 6.66 3.83 10.57
C GLU A 9 5.82 3.56 9.33
N SER A 10 4.55 3.19 9.50
CA SER A 10 3.60 3.00 8.38
C SER A 10 3.33 4.29 7.61
N LYS A 11 3.19 5.43 8.30
CA LYS A 11 3.01 6.74 7.65
C LYS A 11 4.26 7.16 6.90
N GLN A 12 5.42 7.08 7.56
CA GLN A 12 6.71 7.41 6.97
C GLN A 12 7.03 6.55 5.75
N LEU A 13 6.66 5.27 5.77
CA LEU A 13 6.81 4.40 4.61
C LEU A 13 6.05 4.93 3.41
N VAL A 14 4.80 5.32 3.58
CA VAL A 14 3.97 5.80 2.47
C VAL A 14 4.39 7.18 1.99
N GLU A 15 4.75 8.08 2.90
CA GLU A 15 5.33 9.38 2.54
C GLU A 15 6.62 9.19 1.73
N ASN A 16 7.52 8.30 2.16
CA ASN A 16 8.72 7.96 1.41
C ASN A 16 8.40 7.31 0.05
N LEU A 17 7.31 6.54 -0.08
CA LEU A 17 6.91 6.00 -1.38
C LEU A 17 6.55 7.11 -2.37
N PHE A 18 5.86 8.16 -1.92
CA PHE A 18 5.59 9.32 -2.79
C PHE A 18 6.89 10.03 -3.20
N GLU A 19 7.83 10.18 -2.28
CA GLU A 19 9.16 10.73 -2.61
C GLU A 19 9.91 9.86 -3.62
N ILE A 20 9.90 8.53 -3.45
CA ILE A 20 10.54 7.58 -4.37
C ILE A 20 9.92 7.66 -5.76
N LEU A 21 8.60 7.76 -5.83
CA LEU A 21 7.84 7.85 -7.08
C LEU A 21 7.97 9.21 -7.78
N GLU A 22 8.47 10.23 -7.07
CA GLU A 22 8.53 11.61 -7.55
C GLU A 22 7.14 12.14 -7.97
N VAL A 23 6.10 11.80 -7.22
CA VAL A 23 4.69 12.19 -7.50
C VAL A 23 4.07 12.96 -6.36
N ASP A 24 3.27 13.97 -6.70
CA ASP A 24 2.39 14.63 -5.74
C ASP A 24 1.03 13.93 -5.66
N LEU A 25 0.43 13.92 -4.47
CA LEU A 25 -0.86 13.26 -4.24
C LEU A 25 -1.97 13.83 -5.15
N GLU A 26 -1.92 15.11 -5.47
CA GLU A 26 -2.86 15.81 -6.34
C GLU A 26 -2.78 15.36 -7.80
N GLU A 27 -1.64 14.83 -8.23
CA GLU A 27 -1.41 14.38 -9.61
C GLU A 27 -1.92 12.96 -9.85
N LEU A 28 -2.04 12.16 -8.78
CA LEU A 28 -2.52 10.79 -8.85
C LEU A 28 -4.03 10.71 -9.09
N THR A 29 -4.43 9.87 -10.03
CA THR A 29 -5.82 9.46 -10.23
C THR A 29 -6.34 8.65 -9.03
N GLU A 30 -7.66 8.56 -8.89
CA GLU A 30 -8.28 7.74 -7.84
C GLU A 30 -7.91 6.25 -7.95
N GLN A 31 -7.64 5.76 -9.16
CA GLN A 31 -7.21 4.38 -9.37
C GLN A 31 -5.78 4.19 -8.89
N GLU A 32 -4.84 5.04 -9.30
CA GLU A 32 -3.44 4.98 -8.85
C GLU A 32 -3.34 5.07 -7.33
N LYS A 33 -4.12 5.98 -6.70
CA LYS A 33 -4.20 6.07 -5.23
C LYS A 33 -4.61 4.74 -4.61
N GLN A 34 -5.63 4.06 -5.13
CA GLN A 34 -6.05 2.76 -4.62
C GLN A 34 -4.98 1.67 -4.80
N LEU A 35 -4.27 1.67 -5.93
CA LEU A 35 -3.18 0.75 -6.19
C LEU A 35 -2.02 0.97 -5.20
N ILE A 36 -1.61 2.23 -5.01
CA ILE A 36 -0.53 2.58 -4.08
C ILE A 36 -0.94 2.26 -2.63
N ILE A 37 -2.19 2.50 -2.23
CA ILE A 37 -2.70 2.12 -0.90
C ILE A 37 -2.58 0.60 -0.70
N ALA A 38 -3.01 -0.20 -1.67
CA ALA A 38 -2.95 -1.66 -1.58
C ALA A 38 -1.50 -2.17 -1.54
N TYR A 39 -0.62 -1.59 -2.34
CA TYR A 39 0.82 -1.88 -2.33
C TYR A 39 1.44 -1.54 -0.96
N SER A 40 1.12 -0.36 -0.45
CA SER A 40 1.56 0.11 0.87
C SER A 40 1.08 -0.82 1.98
N PHE A 41 -0.17 -1.29 1.91
CA PHE A 41 -0.68 -2.27 2.87
C PHE A 41 0.14 -3.56 2.86
N GLY A 42 0.54 -4.05 1.68
CA GLY A 42 1.45 -5.17 1.55
C GLY A 42 2.78 -4.98 2.30
N MET A 43 3.42 -3.82 2.13
CA MET A 43 4.65 -3.49 2.85
C MET A 43 4.43 -3.35 4.36
N ILE A 44 3.34 -2.68 4.76
CA ILE A 44 2.94 -2.51 6.17
C ILE A 44 2.68 -3.86 6.84
N SER A 45 2.11 -4.83 6.12
CA SER A 45 1.93 -6.19 6.64
C SER A 45 3.26 -6.86 6.97
N ILE A 46 4.32 -6.65 6.18
CA ILE A 46 5.64 -7.20 6.52
C ILE A 46 6.24 -6.52 7.75
N ILE A 47 6.13 -5.19 7.86
CA ILE A 47 6.53 -4.47 9.09
C ILE A 47 5.78 -5.04 10.29
N ALA A 48 4.47 -5.27 10.15
CA ALA A 48 3.64 -5.82 11.20
C ALA A 48 4.08 -7.23 11.59
N GLU A 49 4.39 -8.11 10.63
CA GLU A 49 4.91 -9.45 10.86
C GLU A 49 6.25 -9.42 11.62
N GLU A 50 7.19 -8.57 11.22
CA GLU A 50 8.48 -8.38 11.89
C GLU A 50 8.32 -7.91 13.36
N ASN A 51 7.29 -7.10 13.63
CA ASN A 51 6.99 -6.54 14.94
C ASN A 51 5.89 -7.31 15.71
N LYS A 52 5.43 -8.49 15.21
CA LYS A 52 4.37 -9.30 15.81
C LYS A 52 3.05 -8.54 16.07
N ILE A 53 2.70 -7.62 15.18
CA ILE A 53 1.50 -6.80 15.25
C ILE A 53 0.28 -7.56 14.68
N LEU A 54 -0.81 -7.55 15.44
CA LEU A 54 -2.07 -8.22 15.07
C LEU A 54 -2.70 -7.61 13.80
N LEU A 55 -3.38 -8.44 13.00
CA LEU A 55 -4.03 -8.02 11.74
C LEU A 55 -4.99 -6.83 11.92
N CYS A 56 -5.81 -6.81 12.98
CA CYS A 56 -6.71 -5.70 13.25
C CYS A 56 -5.98 -4.36 13.44
N LYS A 57 -4.75 -4.38 13.92
CA LYS A 57 -3.89 -3.20 14.07
C LYS A 57 -3.27 -2.79 12.74
N GLN A 58 -3.03 -3.73 11.83
CA GLN A 58 -2.63 -3.43 10.44
C GLN A 58 -3.74 -2.66 9.72
N TYR A 59 -4.99 -3.13 9.82
CA TYR A 59 -6.15 -2.44 9.23
C TYR A 59 -6.36 -1.04 9.84
N PHE A 60 -6.18 -0.91 11.16
CA PHE A 60 -6.21 0.41 11.80
C PHE A 60 -5.09 1.34 11.30
N ALA A 61 -3.87 0.83 11.14
CA ALA A 61 -2.75 1.63 10.66
C ALA A 61 -2.96 2.10 9.22
N ILE A 62 -3.40 1.22 8.32
CA ILE A 62 -3.68 1.61 6.94
C ILE A 62 -4.88 2.57 6.86
N GLU A 63 -5.94 2.41 7.68
CA GLU A 63 -7.03 3.40 7.75
C GLU A 63 -6.47 4.80 8.09
N LYS A 64 -5.56 4.87 9.07
CA LYS A 64 -4.92 6.12 9.48
C LYS A 64 -4.02 6.70 8.40
N VAL A 65 -3.26 5.88 7.69
CA VAL A 65 -2.48 6.30 6.52
C VAL A 65 -3.39 6.86 5.43
N ILE A 66 -4.50 6.20 5.12
CA ILE A 66 -5.45 6.64 4.10
C ILE A 66 -6.06 8.01 4.47
N VAL A 67 -6.39 8.23 5.74
CA VAL A 67 -6.93 9.52 6.20
C VAL A 67 -5.85 10.62 6.23
N GLU A 68 -4.69 10.31 6.80
CA GLU A 68 -3.71 11.35 7.15
C GLU A 68 -2.68 11.61 6.04
N VAL A 69 -2.31 10.60 5.26
CA VAL A 69 -1.32 10.70 4.18
C VAL A 69 -2.04 10.91 2.84
N PHE A 70 -3.01 10.06 2.49
CA PHE A 70 -3.83 10.22 1.27
C PHE A 70 -4.95 11.27 1.39
N LYS A 71 -5.08 11.93 2.54
CA LYS A 71 -6.04 13.02 2.80
C LYS A 71 -7.51 12.67 2.51
N TYR A 72 -7.87 11.38 2.56
CA TYR A 72 -9.25 10.97 2.36
C TYR A 72 -10.11 11.19 3.61
N SER A 73 -11.43 11.28 3.41
CA SER A 73 -12.38 11.26 4.52
C SER A 73 -12.33 9.91 5.24
N LYS A 74 -12.67 9.92 6.55
CA LYS A 74 -12.76 8.69 7.34
C LYS A 74 -13.72 7.65 6.72
N GLU A 75 -14.84 8.10 6.18
CA GLU A 75 -15.82 7.23 5.52
C GLU A 75 -15.25 6.53 4.29
N LYS A 76 -14.51 7.28 3.45
CA LYS A 76 -13.81 6.73 2.29
C LYS A 76 -12.71 5.76 2.74
N ALA A 77 -11.97 6.08 3.79
CA ALA A 77 -10.93 5.21 4.33
C ALA A 77 -11.49 3.86 4.79
N ILE A 78 -12.57 3.85 5.57
CA ILE A 78 -13.25 2.63 6.02
C ILE A 78 -13.68 1.77 4.82
N LYS A 79 -14.20 2.39 3.75
CA LYS A 79 -14.59 1.65 2.54
C LYS A 79 -13.38 0.99 1.87
N ILE A 80 -12.29 1.74 1.67
CA ILE A 80 -11.07 1.20 1.05
C ILE A 80 -10.48 0.05 1.88
N VAL A 81 -10.48 0.17 3.22
CA VAL A 81 -10.00 -0.91 4.11
C VAL A 81 -10.84 -2.18 3.96
N LYS A 82 -12.17 -2.05 3.84
CA LYS A 82 -13.04 -3.22 3.59
C LYS A 82 -12.74 -3.88 2.25
N ASP A 83 -12.45 -3.09 1.22
CA ASP A 83 -12.08 -3.62 -0.10
C ASP A 83 -10.74 -4.38 -0.03
N ILE A 84 -9.77 -3.87 0.74
CA ILE A 84 -8.50 -4.56 1.03
C ILE A 84 -8.74 -5.86 1.80
N GLU A 85 -9.52 -5.82 2.89
CA GLU A 85 -9.86 -6.99 3.70
C GLU A 85 -10.51 -8.08 2.85
N ALA A 86 -11.52 -7.72 2.05
CA ALA A 86 -12.18 -8.64 1.13
C ALA A 86 -11.21 -9.24 0.09
N SER A 87 -10.26 -8.45 -0.41
CA SER A 87 -9.23 -8.93 -1.35
C SER A 87 -8.27 -9.93 -0.73
N THR A 88 -8.01 -9.81 0.58
CA THR A 88 -7.14 -10.73 1.32
C THR A 88 -7.84 -12.01 1.79
N GLU A 89 -9.13 -11.94 2.12
CA GLU A 89 -9.87 -13.07 2.71
C GLU A 89 -10.68 -13.87 1.70
N LYS A 90 -11.27 -13.19 0.71
CA LYS A 90 -12.27 -13.76 -0.21
C LYS A 90 -11.83 -13.74 -1.67
N GLU A 91 -10.67 -13.15 -1.94
CA GLU A 91 -10.12 -12.98 -3.29
C GLU A 91 -11.01 -12.13 -4.22
N ASP A 92 -11.86 -11.27 -3.65
CA ASP A 92 -12.92 -10.53 -4.35
C ASP A 92 -12.38 -9.48 -5.36
N ASN A 93 -11.13 -9.03 -5.20
CA ASN A 93 -10.48 -8.11 -6.14
C ASN A 93 -9.03 -8.54 -6.40
N GLU A 94 -8.84 -9.19 -7.55
CA GLU A 94 -7.55 -9.70 -7.99
C GLU A 94 -6.48 -8.61 -8.13
N VAL A 95 -6.86 -7.42 -8.61
CA VAL A 95 -5.92 -6.31 -8.81
C VAL A 95 -5.36 -5.87 -7.46
N LEU A 96 -6.21 -5.64 -6.46
CA LEU A 96 -5.75 -5.27 -5.12
C LEU A 96 -4.92 -6.38 -4.48
N ARG A 97 -5.30 -7.65 -4.67
CA ARG A 97 -4.52 -8.80 -4.19
C ARG A 97 -3.11 -8.83 -4.79
N ILE A 98 -2.98 -8.59 -6.10
CA ILE A 98 -1.68 -8.50 -6.78
C ILE A 98 -0.87 -7.35 -6.19
N MET A 99 -1.45 -6.16 -6.04
CA MET A 99 -0.75 -5.01 -5.43
C MET A 99 -0.25 -5.32 -4.01
N ILE A 100 -1.09 -5.91 -3.17
CA ILE A 100 -0.74 -6.30 -1.80
C ILE A 100 0.41 -7.31 -1.81
N HIS A 101 0.32 -8.32 -2.68
CA HIS A 101 1.37 -9.34 -2.80
C HIS A 101 2.70 -8.74 -3.25
N GLN A 102 2.69 -7.84 -4.23
CA GLN A 102 3.89 -7.16 -4.72
C GLN A 102 4.49 -6.22 -3.65
N GLY A 103 3.65 -5.51 -2.91
CA GLY A 103 4.08 -4.73 -1.75
C GLY A 103 4.82 -5.57 -0.70
N LYS A 104 4.32 -6.78 -0.41
CA LYS A 104 5.02 -7.72 0.47
C LYS A 104 6.39 -8.15 -0.08
N GLN A 105 6.46 -8.47 -1.37
CA GLN A 105 7.70 -8.92 -2.01
C GLN A 105 8.78 -7.84 -2.08
N ILE A 106 8.40 -6.57 -2.29
CA ILE A 106 9.37 -5.49 -2.47
C ILE A 106 9.97 -4.99 -1.16
N TYR A 107 9.28 -5.17 -0.03
CA TYR A 107 9.66 -4.57 1.25
C TYR A 107 11.14 -4.80 1.64
N PRO A 108 11.74 -5.99 1.44
CA PRO A 108 13.17 -6.19 1.68
C PRO A 108 14.07 -5.22 0.91
N LYS A 109 13.71 -4.84 -0.33
CA LYS A 109 14.45 -3.88 -1.17
C LYS A 109 14.31 -2.45 -0.63
N TYR A 110 13.10 -2.08 -0.19
CA TYR A 110 12.87 -0.83 0.53
C TYR A 110 13.74 -0.74 1.80
N LYS A 111 13.78 -1.81 2.61
CA LYS A 111 14.54 -1.87 3.86
C LYS A 111 16.05 -1.67 3.69
N ILE A 112 16.62 -2.13 2.56
CA ILE A 112 18.03 -1.92 2.21
C ILE A 112 18.26 -0.65 1.38
N LYS A 113 17.25 0.23 1.25
CA LYS A 113 17.30 1.49 0.50
C LYS A 113 17.60 1.34 -1.00
N ASN A 114 17.25 0.19 -1.57
CA ASN A 114 17.32 0.02 -3.02
C ASN A 114 16.05 0.58 -3.67
N TYR A 115 15.93 1.92 -3.63
CA TYR A 115 14.71 2.62 -4.04
C TYR A 115 14.48 2.58 -5.54
N ASN A 116 15.51 2.39 -6.36
CA ASN A 116 15.34 2.19 -7.81
C ASN A 116 14.50 0.93 -8.08
N GLU A 117 14.78 -0.18 -7.40
CA GLU A 117 13.95 -1.39 -7.57
C GLU A 117 12.52 -1.21 -7.03
N VAL A 118 12.34 -0.40 -5.98
CA VAL A 118 10.99 -0.07 -5.46
C VAL A 118 10.21 0.76 -6.47
N TYR A 119 10.86 1.79 -7.04
CA TYR A 119 10.32 2.63 -8.10
C TYR A 119 9.91 1.79 -9.31
N ASP A 120 10.85 1.00 -9.84
CA ASP A 120 10.62 0.16 -11.01
C ASP A 120 9.49 -0.85 -10.76
N SER A 121 9.45 -1.47 -9.57
CA SER A 121 8.40 -2.43 -9.22
C SER A 121 7.01 -1.80 -9.22
N LEU A 122 6.86 -0.63 -8.60
CA LEU A 122 5.57 0.01 -8.43
C LEU A 122 5.07 0.67 -9.72
N THR A 123 5.93 1.39 -10.43
CA THR A 123 5.58 2.09 -11.67
C THR A 123 5.20 1.10 -12.78
N ASN A 124 6.02 0.07 -13.03
CA ASN A 124 5.70 -0.96 -14.02
C ASN A 124 4.38 -1.66 -13.71
N LEU A 125 4.09 -1.92 -12.43
CA LEU A 125 2.87 -2.59 -12.03
C LEU A 125 1.64 -1.71 -12.22
N ILE A 126 1.74 -0.42 -11.85
CA ILE A 126 0.67 0.56 -12.10
C ILE A 126 0.42 0.68 -13.60
N ASP A 127 1.46 0.81 -14.42
CA ASP A 127 1.35 0.91 -15.87
C ASP A 127 0.65 -0.31 -16.47
N VAL A 128 1.06 -1.53 -16.12
CA VAL A 128 0.43 -2.78 -16.61
C VAL A 128 -1.04 -2.88 -16.20
N ILE A 129 -1.40 -2.42 -15.00
CA ILE A 129 -2.79 -2.45 -14.51
C ILE A 129 -3.64 -1.39 -15.21
N VAL A 130 -3.12 -0.17 -15.35
CA VAL A 130 -3.83 0.97 -15.94
C VAL A 130 -4.00 0.79 -17.45
N THR A 131 -3.00 0.24 -18.14
CA THR A 131 -3.08 -0.09 -19.58
C THR A 131 -3.91 -1.35 -19.85
N GLY A 132 -4.20 -2.15 -18.82
CA GLY A 132 -5.00 -3.38 -18.91
C GLY A 132 -4.24 -4.57 -19.49
N GLU A 133 -2.92 -4.48 -19.63
CA GLU A 133 -2.07 -5.53 -20.21
C GLU A 133 -2.07 -6.84 -19.39
N TYR A 134 -2.42 -6.77 -18.09
CA TYR A 134 -2.54 -7.96 -17.22
C TYR A 134 -3.65 -8.93 -17.63
N LYS A 135 -4.63 -8.52 -18.47
CA LYS A 135 -5.74 -9.38 -18.91
C LYS A 135 -5.37 -10.35 -20.05
N ASN A 136 -4.13 -10.27 -20.54
CA ASN A 136 -3.63 -11.09 -21.64
C ASN A 136 -2.72 -12.25 -21.18
N TYR A 137 -2.60 -12.45 -19.87
CA TYR A 137 -1.88 -13.56 -19.22
C TYR A 137 -2.88 -14.44 -18.46
#